data_AF-A0A1I8BLC7-F1
#
_entry.id   AF-A0A1I8BLC7-F1
#
_cell.length_a   1.000
_cell.length_b   1.000
_cell.length_c   1.000
_cell.angle_alpha   90.00
_cell.angle_beta   90.00
_cell.angle_gamma   90.00
#
_symmetry.space_group_name_H-M   'P 1'
#
loop_
_entity.id
_entity.type
_entity.pdbx_description
1 polymer ?
#
loop_
_entity_poly.entity_id
_entity_poly.type
_entity_poly.pdbx_seq_one_letter_code
_entity_poly.pdbx_strand_id
1 'polypeptide(L)'
;MKPFNQIKLNEEEYVLLQAIICSHYVTNGVSKQGLELLLNEAEKYCGILIKMLQNNYGQFVGAKRYSELLHLIEFCFKCGYNHSLLFNYLANVFDQNLFHKVMPEALADLCLRCKVSSD
;
A
#
# COMPACT_ATOMS: atom_id res chain seq x y z
N MET A 1 4.49 -9.27 10.30
CA MET A 1 3.17 -9.87 10.57
C MET A 1 2.53 -9.51 11.92
N LYS A 2 3.29 -9.24 13.00
CA LYS A 2 2.70 -8.89 14.32
C LYS A 2 1.59 -7.82 14.30
N PRO A 3 1.70 -6.69 13.56
CA PRO A 3 0.64 -5.67 13.54
C PRO A 3 -0.67 -6.17 12.94
N PHE A 4 -0.62 -6.90 11.82
CA PHE A 4 -1.79 -7.50 11.18
C PHE A 4 -2.48 -8.54 12.07
N ASN A 5 -1.69 -9.41 12.71
CA ASN A 5 -2.24 -10.48 13.56
C ASN A 5 -2.88 -9.93 14.85
N GLN A 6 -2.46 -8.75 15.30
CA GLN A 6 -3.02 -8.09 16.48
C GLN A 6 -4.32 -7.34 16.18
N ILE A 7 -4.42 -6.72 15.00
CA ILE A 7 -5.56 -5.88 14.62
C ILE A 7 -6.81 -6.70 14.30
N LYS A 8 -6.70 -8.00 13.97
CA LYS A 8 -7.83 -8.91 13.68
C LYS A 8 -8.85 -8.29 12.71
N LEU A 9 -8.41 -8.00 11.49
CA LEU A 9 -9.27 -7.46 10.44
C LEU A 9 -10.41 -8.43 10.13
N ASN A 10 -11.61 -7.90 9.95
CA ASN A 10 -12.67 -8.63 9.26
C ASN A 10 -12.54 -8.45 7.73
N GLU A 11 -13.36 -9.15 6.96
CA GLU A 11 -13.29 -9.12 5.49
C GLU A 11 -13.58 -7.73 4.90
N GLU A 12 -14.58 -7.03 5.44
CA GLU A 12 -14.98 -5.69 4.96
C GLU A 12 -13.88 -4.66 5.21
N GLU A 13 -13.30 -4.66 6.41
CA GLU A 13 -12.15 -3.84 6.79
C GLU A 13 -10.98 -4.16 5.85
N TYR A 14 -10.67 -5.44 5.64
CA TYR A 14 -9.55 -5.87 4.79
C TYR A 14 -9.68 -5.37 3.34
N VAL A 15 -10.85 -5.53 2.72
CA VAL A 15 -11.08 -5.09 1.34
C VAL A 15 -11.02 -3.58 1.22
N LEU A 16 -11.58 -2.84 2.18
CA LEU A 16 -11.49 -1.37 2.19
C LEU A 16 -10.05 -0.88 2.39
N LEU A 17 -9.28 -1.53 3.28
CA LEU A 17 -7.86 -1.21 3.44
C LEU A 17 -7.08 -1.44 2.15
N GLN A 18 -7.32 -2.55 1.45
CA GLN A 18 -6.69 -2.79 0.14
C GLN A 18 -7.06 -1.70 -0.87
N ALA A 19 -8.34 -1.35 -0.99
CA ALA A 19 -8.80 -0.32 -1.90
C ALA A 19 -8.13 1.03 -1.61
N ILE A 20 -8.01 1.42 -0.34
CA ILE A 20 -7.32 2.65 0.08
C ILE A 20 -5.84 2.58 -0.28
N ILE A 21 -5.16 1.48 0.02
CA ILE A 21 -3.72 1.32 -0.27
C ILE A 21 -3.45 1.38 -1.77
N CYS A 22 -4.21 0.64 -2.58
CA CYS A 22 -4.07 0.63 -4.04
C CYS A 22 -4.38 1.99 -4.66
N SER A 23 -5.34 2.72 -4.11
CA SER A 23 -5.69 4.07 -4.59
C SER A 23 -4.64 5.13 -4.21
N HIS A 24 -3.84 4.89 -3.18
CA HIS A 24 -2.71 5.75 -2.83
C HIS A 24 -1.38 5.31 -3.48
N TYR A 25 -1.35 4.15 -4.14
CA TYR A 25 -0.13 3.63 -4.75
C TYR A 25 0.16 4.36 -6.07
N VAL A 26 0.93 5.45 -5.98
CA VAL A 26 1.35 6.23 -7.13
C VAL A 26 2.58 5.58 -7.77
N THR A 27 2.40 5.06 -8.98
CA THR A 27 3.51 4.58 -9.82
C THR A 27 3.92 5.64 -10.84
N ASN A 28 5.18 5.56 -11.27
CA ASN A 28 5.63 6.34 -12.43
C ASN A 28 4.75 6.03 -13.65
N GLY A 29 4.41 7.07 -14.43
CA GLY A 29 3.61 6.94 -15.65
C GLY A 29 2.10 7.18 -15.50
N VAL A 30 1.60 7.45 -14.29
CA VAL A 30 0.20 7.89 -14.10
C VAL A 30 0.08 9.37 -14.48
N SER A 31 -0.92 9.72 -15.29
CA SER A 31 -1.19 11.12 -15.64
C SER A 31 -1.68 11.91 -14.43
N LYS A 32 -1.57 13.25 -14.47
CA LYS A 32 -2.12 14.11 -13.40
C LYS A 32 -3.61 13.84 -13.13
N GLN A 33 -4.39 13.65 -14.19
CA GLN A 33 -5.81 13.31 -14.11
C GLN A 33 -6.03 11.93 -13.48
N GLY A 34 -5.21 10.94 -13.84
CA GLY A 34 -5.25 9.62 -13.22
C GLY A 34 -4.92 9.67 -11.73
N LEU A 35 -3.95 10.49 -11.34
CA LEU A 35 -3.59 10.72 -9.94
C LEU A 35 -4.75 11.36 -9.16
N GLU A 36 -5.41 12.37 -9.73
CA GLU A 36 -6.59 13.00 -9.13
C GLU A 36 -7.73 11.99 -8.94
N LEU A 37 -8.00 11.14 -9.94
CA LEU A 37 -9.01 10.08 -9.84
C LEU A 37 -8.70 9.09 -8.72
N LEU A 38 -7.43 8.66 -8.62
CA LEU A 38 -6.98 7.75 -7.57
C LEU A 38 -7.13 8.37 -6.17
N LEU A 39 -6.75 9.64 -6.00
CA LEU A 39 -6.92 10.35 -4.72
C LEU A 39 -8.40 10.51 -4.34
N ASN A 40 -9.27 10.82 -5.30
CA ASN A 40 -10.71 10.93 -5.06
C ASN A 40 -11.32 9.58 -4.62
N GLU A 41 -10.91 8.48 -5.25
CA GLU A 41 -11.35 7.14 -4.85
C GLU A 41 -10.81 6.78 -3.45
N ALA A 42 -9.57 7.15 -3.15
CA ALA A 42 -8.99 6.92 -1.83
C ALA A 42 -9.77 7.67 -0.72
N GLU A 43 -10.12 8.94 -0.95
CA GLU A 43 -10.93 9.73 -0.02
C GLU A 43 -12.32 9.11 0.18
N LYS A 44 -12.95 8.66 -0.91
CA LYS A 44 -14.24 7.97 -0.88
C LYS A 44 -14.18 6.68 -0.06
N TYR A 45 -13.17 5.83 -0.25
CA TYR A 45 -13.01 4.60 0.51
C TYR A 45 -12.72 4.87 1.99
N CYS A 46 -11.91 5.88 2.32
CA CYS A 46 -11.71 6.35 3.69
C CYS A 46 -13.04 6.78 4.33
N GLY A 47 -13.87 7.54 3.59
CA GLY A 47 -15.20 7.97 4.03
C GLY A 47 -16.17 6.82 4.26
N ILE A 48 -16.14 5.78 3.42
CA ILE A 48 -16.94 4.55 3.60
C ILE A 48 -16.47 3.82 4.86
N LEU A 49 -15.14 3.66 5.02
CA LEU A 49 -14.56 2.95 6.15
C LEU A 49 -14.95 3.58 7.49
N ILE A 50 -14.79 4.90 7.67
CA ILE A 50 -15.17 5.54 8.94
C ILE A 50 -16.67 5.39 9.24
N LYS A 51 -17.54 5.55 8.24
CA LYS A 51 -18.99 5.39 8.41
C LYS A 51 -19.35 3.96 8.80
N MET A 52 -18.76 2.97 8.12
CA MET A 52 -18.98 1.56 8.42
C MET A 52 -18.56 1.23 9.86
N LEU A 53 -17.38 1.69 10.28
CA LEU A 53 -16.89 1.46 11.64
C LEU A 53 -17.75 2.14 12.70
N GLN A 54 -18.21 3.38 12.45
CA GLN A 54 -19.10 4.09 13.35
C GLN A 54 -20.49 3.45 13.44
N ASN A 55 -20.99 2.88 12.34
CA ASN A 55 -22.25 2.13 12.33
C ASN A 55 -22.14 0.81 13.11
N ASN A 56 -21.02 0.10 12.97
CA ASN A 56 -20.82 -1.22 13.59
C ASN A 56 -20.44 -1.13 15.07
N TYR A 57 -19.67 -0.12 15.47
CA TYR A 57 -19.08 -0.03 16.81
C TYR A 57 -19.50 1.22 17.59
N GLY A 58 -20.24 2.15 16.97
CA GLY A 58 -20.59 3.45 17.54
C GLY A 58 -19.53 4.52 17.26
N GLN A 59 -19.88 5.78 17.53
CA GLN A 59 -19.09 6.95 17.12
C GLN A 59 -17.65 6.94 17.65
N PHE A 60 -17.47 6.77 18.96
CA PHE A 60 -16.15 6.84 19.60
C PHE A 60 -15.29 5.60 19.33
N VAL A 61 -15.87 4.40 19.48
CA VAL A 61 -15.13 3.14 19.27
C VAL A 61 -14.80 2.96 17.79
N GLY A 62 -15.72 3.30 16.89
CA GLY A 62 -15.50 3.30 15.45
C GLY A 62 -14.39 4.26 15.02
N ALA A 63 -14.36 5.48 15.57
CA ALA A 63 -13.27 6.43 15.32
C ALA A 63 -11.92 5.94 15.85
N LYS A 64 -11.89 5.32 17.04
CA LYS A 64 -10.67 4.69 17.56
C LYS A 64 -10.19 3.57 16.65
N ARG A 65 -11.09 2.67 16.24
CA ARG A 65 -10.79 1.58 15.31
C ARG A 65 -10.26 2.10 13.98
N TYR A 66 -10.86 3.17 13.44
CA TYR A 66 -10.40 3.82 12.22
C TYR A 66 -8.94 4.30 12.35
N SER A 67 -8.58 4.94 13.46
CA SER A 67 -7.19 5.34 13.73
C SER A 67 -6.22 4.16 13.79
N GLU A 68 -6.62 3.02 14.38
CA GLU A 68 -5.81 1.80 14.40
C GLU A 68 -5.56 1.26 12.97
N LEU A 69 -6.59 1.31 12.12
CA LEU A 69 -6.50 0.88 10.73
C LEU A 69 -5.62 1.83 9.89
N LEU A 70 -5.69 3.14 10.13
CA LEU A 70 -4.79 4.11 9.47
C LEU A 70 -3.31 3.84 9.79
N HIS A 71 -3.00 3.52 11.05
CA HIS A 71 -1.64 3.12 11.43
C HIS A 71 -1.19 1.83 10.73
N LEU A 72 -2.11 0.89 10.49
CA LEU A 72 -1.80 -0.31 9.72
C LEU A 72 -1.48 0.04 8.26
N ILE A 73 -2.25 0.94 7.65
CA ILE A 73 -1.99 1.44 6.28
C ILE A 73 -0.61 2.10 6.20
N GLU A 74 -0.28 2.98 7.14
CA GLU A 74 1.05 3.62 7.23
C GLU A 74 2.17 2.57 7.35
N PHE A 75 1.98 1.56 8.20
CA PHE A 75 2.91 0.46 8.34
C PHE A 75 3.10 -0.31 7.01
N CYS A 76 2.05 -0.49 6.21
CA CYS A 76 2.14 -1.12 4.89
C CYS A 76 3.00 -0.30 3.94
N PHE A 77 2.81 1.02 3.87
CA PHE A 77 3.63 1.90 3.04
C PHE A 77 5.09 1.86 3.45
N LYS A 78 5.37 1.88 4.76
CA LYS A 78 6.74 1.75 5.29
C LYS A 78 7.37 0.41 4.92
N CYS A 79 6.63 -0.68 5.00
CA CYS A 79 7.10 -1.99 4.56
C CYS A 79 7.38 -2.00 3.05
N GLY A 80 6.47 -1.45 2.23
CA GLY A 80 6.64 -1.34 0.79
C GLY A 80 7.89 -0.55 0.40
N TYR A 81 8.13 0.58 1.06
CA TYR A 81 9.33 1.39 0.87
C TYR A 81 10.62 0.62 1.20
N ASN A 82 10.68 -0.01 2.38
CA ASN A 82 11.84 -0.81 2.80
C ASN A 82 12.08 -1.99 1.85
N HIS A 83 11.02 -2.62 1.36
CA HIS A 83 11.11 -3.72 0.40
C HIS A 83 11.68 -3.24 -0.94
N SER A 84 11.22 -2.09 -1.43
CA SER A 84 11.75 -1.46 -2.64
C SER A 84 13.25 -1.14 -2.50
N LEU A 85 13.69 -0.61 -1.36
CA LEU A 85 15.11 -0.36 -1.10
C LEU A 85 15.94 -1.65 -1.12
N LEU A 86 15.46 -2.70 -0.46
CA LEU A 86 16.15 -4.00 -0.44
C LEU A 86 16.29 -4.56 -1.86
N PHE A 87 15.22 -4.54 -2.65
CA PHE A 87 15.26 -5.03 -4.02
C PHE A 87 16.17 -4.20 -4.92
N ASN A 88 16.16 -2.87 -4.77
CA ASN A 88 17.11 -2.02 -5.48
C ASN A 88 18.56 -2.32 -5.11
N TYR A 89 18.86 -2.60 -3.83
CA TYR A 89 20.20 -3.00 -3.41
C TYR A 89 20.61 -4.35 -4.02
N LEU A 90 19.72 -5.36 -3.96
CA LEU A 90 20.01 -6.68 -4.51
C LEU A 90 20.24 -6.63 -6.02
N ALA A 91 19.42 -5.88 -6.74
CA ALA A 91 19.49 -5.77 -8.20
C ALA A 91 20.71 -4.99 -8.69
N ASN A 92 21.17 -3.96 -7.95
CA ASN A 92 22.16 -3.02 -8.46
C ASN A 92 23.51 -3.03 -7.74
N VAL A 93 23.59 -3.61 -6.53
CA VAL A 93 24.80 -3.54 -5.69
C VAL A 93 25.32 -4.92 -5.32
N PHE A 94 24.44 -5.87 -4.97
CA PHE A 94 24.87 -7.18 -4.50
C PHE A 94 25.37 -8.08 -5.64
N ASP A 95 24.46 -8.53 -6.50
CA ASP A 95 24.78 -9.32 -7.70
C ASP A 95 23.58 -9.28 -8.65
N GLN A 96 23.72 -8.51 -9.73
CA GLN A 96 22.66 -8.34 -10.73
C GLN A 96 22.30 -9.66 -11.43
N ASN A 97 23.28 -10.54 -11.66
CA ASN A 97 23.04 -11.81 -12.34
C ASN A 97 22.29 -12.80 -11.45
N LEU A 98 22.58 -12.78 -10.14
CA LEU A 98 21.86 -13.59 -9.16
C LEU A 98 20.44 -13.10 -8.94
N PHE A 99 20.21 -11.78 -8.93
CA PHE A 99 18.88 -11.20 -8.76
C PHE A 99 17.89 -11.70 -9.82
N HIS A 100 18.27 -11.65 -11.11
CA HIS A 100 17.42 -12.15 -12.20
C HIS A 100 17.21 -13.66 -12.18
N LYS A 101 18.13 -14.43 -11.58
CA LYS A 101 18.04 -15.89 -11.50
C LYS A 101 17.08 -16.37 -10.40
N VAL A 102 16.92 -15.59 -9.34
CA VAL A 102 16.13 -15.97 -8.15
C VAL A 102 14.80 -15.23 -8.08
N MET A 103 14.71 -14.02 -8.61
CA MET A 103 13.50 -13.22 -8.58
C MET A 103 12.55 -13.62 -9.73
N PRO A 104 11.27 -13.93 -9.46
CA PRO A 104 10.27 -14.10 -10.50
C PRO A 104 10.23 -12.88 -11.43
N GLU A 105 10.14 -13.13 -12.74
CA GLU A 105 10.26 -12.09 -13.77
C GLU A 105 9.28 -10.93 -13.54
N ALA A 106 8.02 -11.23 -13.22
CA ALA A 106 7.00 -10.21 -12.91
C ALA A 106 7.37 -9.31 -11.71
N LEU A 107 8.05 -9.85 -10.70
CA LEU A 107 8.51 -9.09 -9.54
C LEU A 107 9.79 -8.30 -9.86
N ALA A 108 10.72 -8.89 -10.62
CA ALA A 108 11.92 -8.20 -11.08
C ALA A 108 11.54 -6.96 -11.92
N ASP A 109 10.59 -7.11 -12.83
CA ASP A 109 10.02 -6.02 -13.63
C ASP A 109 9.44 -4.91 -12.76
N LEU A 110 8.64 -5.27 -11.75
CA LEU A 110 8.04 -4.30 -10.84
C LEU A 110 9.11 -3.48 -10.08
N CYS A 111 10.20 -4.12 -9.68
CA CYS A 111 11.30 -3.49 -8.94
C CYS A 111 12.15 -2.57 -9.82
N LEU A 112 12.36 -2.95 -11.08
CA LEU A 112 13.22 -2.24 -12.02
C LEU A 112 12.49 -1.12 -12.77
N ARG A 113 11.15 -1.17 -12.89
CA ARG A 113 10.30 -0.10 -13.48
C ARG A 113 10.39 1.24 -12.76
N CYS A 114 10.86 1.28 -11.51
CA CYS A 114 11.16 2.55 -10.83
C CYS A 114 12.30 3.36 -11.48
N LYS A 115 13.06 2.79 -12.44
CA LYS A 115 14.11 3.46 -13.20
C LYS A 115 13.62 3.94 -14.58
N VAL A 116 12.65 4.84 -14.67
CA VAL A 116 12.50 5.71 -15.86
C VAL A 116 11.91 7.06 -15.45
N SER A 117 12.79 8.02 -15.16
CA SER A 117 12.63 9.46 -15.44
C SER A 117 13.85 10.21 -14.92
N SER A 118 14.95 10.09 -15.65
CA SER A 118 16.07 11.02 -15.60
C SER A 118 16.37 11.38 -17.04
N ASP A 119 15.51 12.21 -17.60
CA ASP A 119 15.77 13.07 -18.76
C ASP A 119 15.29 14.48 -18.38
#